data_AF-A0A7C2PKN1-F1
#
_entry.id   AF-A0A7C2PKN1-F1
#
_cell.length_a   1.000
_cell.length_b   1.000
_cell.length_c   1.000
_cell.angle_alpha   90.00
_cell.angle_beta   90.00
_cell.angle_gamma   90.00
#
_symmetry.space_group_name_H-M   'P 1'
#
loop_
_entity.id
_entity.type
_entity.pdbx_description
1 polymer ?
#
loop_
_entity_poly.entity_id
_entity_poly.type
_entity_poly.pdbx_seq_one_letter_code
_entity_poly.pdbx_strand_id
1 'polypeptide(L)'
;MHSTLQRRLAAGQIVVTGEIAPPKGAARSHLEALARNIRDYVDAVNLTDNQRGIARMSSLGGSVILQQLGIEPIMQMTCQHRNRIALQADALSAAALGVRNLLAMTGDHPRIGDHPEAKNVLDLNSFQLIRVLRTLRDQATFQSGTPLKEAPRFFIGSVANPNVERAARLEKKIEAGAEFVQTQLIFDVGRFRQWMADVRAAGLHQQAYILAGVMILRRPHSAIYLRDHLPGTLMPETVIERMQRATDSEAEGITLAAELVNELLSVEGVAGVHIMSVDWTRAIPRVVEQAGLLPRPPVPSTEENVL
;
A
#
# COMPACT_ATOMS: atom_id res chain seq x y z
N MET A 1 4.10 19.41 3.95
CA MET A 1 4.24 18.05 3.40
C MET A 1 5.35 17.29 4.14
N HIS A 2 5.16 16.00 4.41
CA HIS A 2 5.98 15.19 5.32
C HIS A 2 6.97 14.25 4.63
N SER A 3 6.71 13.89 3.36
CA SER A 3 7.41 12.83 2.64
C SER A 3 7.52 13.16 1.14
N THR A 4 8.38 12.44 0.40
CA THR A 4 8.49 12.63 -1.05
C THR A 4 7.25 12.13 -1.77
N LEU A 5 6.70 11.01 -1.32
CA LEU A 5 5.44 10.48 -1.81
C LEU A 5 4.33 11.54 -1.77
N GLN A 6 4.15 12.20 -0.62
CA GLN A 6 3.14 13.25 -0.48
C GLN A 6 3.40 14.43 -1.42
N ARG A 7 4.67 14.84 -1.59
CA ARG A 7 5.02 15.92 -2.53
C ARG A 7 4.70 15.58 -3.97
N ARG A 8 5.01 14.35 -4.42
CA ARG A 8 4.68 13.89 -5.79
C ARG A 8 3.18 13.89 -6.04
N LEU A 9 2.42 13.36 -5.09
CA LEU A 9 0.96 13.34 -5.14
C LEU A 9 0.37 14.76 -5.20
N ALA A 10 0.85 15.67 -4.34
CA ALA A 10 0.41 17.06 -4.32
C ALA A 10 0.77 17.84 -5.60
N ALA A 11 1.87 17.47 -6.27
CA ALA A 11 2.27 18.04 -7.56
C ALA A 11 1.49 17.44 -8.75
N GLY A 12 0.50 16.56 -8.51
CA GLY A 12 -0.27 15.90 -9.57
C GLY A 12 0.55 14.89 -10.39
N GLN A 13 1.71 14.46 -9.90
CA GLN A 13 2.51 13.43 -10.58
C GLN A 13 1.87 12.06 -10.37
N ILE A 14 1.83 11.25 -11.43
CA ILE A 14 1.45 9.85 -11.32
C ILE A 14 2.47 9.10 -10.48
N VAL A 15 2.04 8.54 -9.36
CA VAL A 15 2.89 7.81 -8.43
C VAL A 15 2.89 6.31 -8.73
N VAL A 16 4.04 5.67 -8.56
CA VAL A 16 4.19 4.21 -8.56
C VAL A 16 4.74 3.78 -7.21
N THR A 17 4.05 2.87 -6.52
CA THR A 17 4.59 2.23 -5.32
C THR A 17 4.78 0.75 -5.53
N GLY A 18 5.85 0.18 -4.96
CA GLY A 18 6.08 -1.26 -4.94
C GLY A 18 5.75 -1.86 -3.57
N GLU A 19 5.60 -3.18 -3.49
CA GLU A 19 5.44 -3.89 -2.22
C GLU A 19 6.57 -4.89 -1.96
N ILE A 20 7.03 -4.94 -0.71
CA ILE A 20 7.95 -5.95 -0.20
C ILE A 20 7.36 -6.57 1.07
N ALA A 21 7.32 -7.90 1.08
CA ALA A 21 7.14 -8.65 2.30
C ALA A 21 8.47 -8.71 3.08
N PRO A 22 8.51 -8.31 4.37
CA PRO A 22 9.70 -8.52 5.16
C PRO A 22 10.08 -10.02 5.20
N PRO A 23 11.38 -10.36 5.27
CA PRO A 23 11.82 -11.75 5.26
C PRO A 23 11.29 -12.53 6.48
N LYS A 24 11.12 -13.84 6.28
CA LYS A 24 10.95 -14.80 7.38
C LYS A 24 12.30 -15.09 8.03
N GLY A 25 12.78 -14.15 8.84
CA GLY A 25 14.07 -14.24 9.51
C GLY A 25 14.74 -12.88 9.65
N ALA A 26 15.94 -12.88 10.23
CA ALA A 26 16.71 -11.66 10.50
C ALA A 26 17.67 -11.25 9.35
N ALA A 27 17.59 -11.92 8.20
CA ALA A 27 18.52 -11.71 7.09
C ALA A 27 18.26 -10.35 6.40
N ARG A 28 18.95 -9.31 6.88
CA ARG A 28 18.93 -7.96 6.30
C ARG A 28 19.23 -7.98 4.80
N SER A 29 20.24 -8.74 4.38
CA SER A 29 20.66 -8.85 2.98
C SER A 29 19.54 -9.28 2.02
N HIS A 30 18.59 -10.10 2.49
CA HIS A 30 17.44 -10.51 1.70
C HIS A 30 16.52 -9.33 1.38
N LEU A 31 16.20 -8.50 2.39
CA LEU A 31 15.40 -7.30 2.21
C LEU A 31 16.13 -6.29 1.29
N GLU A 32 17.44 -6.11 1.48
CA GLU A 32 18.22 -5.21 0.62
C GLU A 32 18.23 -5.65 -0.84
N ALA A 33 18.34 -6.95 -1.12
CA ALA A 33 18.28 -7.49 -2.48
C ALA A 33 16.92 -7.21 -3.13
N LEU A 34 15.81 -7.43 -2.40
CA LEU A 34 14.46 -7.15 -2.90
C LEU A 34 14.26 -5.66 -3.18
N ALA A 35 14.78 -4.79 -2.30
CA ALA A 35 14.63 -3.34 -2.40
C ALA A 35 15.47 -2.74 -3.54
N ARG A 36 16.71 -3.22 -3.74
CA ARG A 36 17.58 -2.78 -4.85
C ARG A 36 16.95 -3.05 -6.22
N ASN A 37 16.19 -4.13 -6.37
CA ASN A 37 15.51 -4.44 -7.63
C ASN A 37 14.53 -3.35 -8.08
N ILE A 38 13.96 -2.57 -7.15
CA ILE A 38 12.85 -1.64 -7.46
C ILE A 38 13.17 -0.17 -7.20
N ARG A 39 14.31 0.12 -6.55
CA ARG A 39 14.70 1.46 -6.08
C ARG A 39 14.48 2.57 -7.10
N ASP A 40 14.90 2.36 -8.33
CA ASP A 40 14.91 3.41 -9.36
C ASP A 40 13.61 3.42 -10.21
N TYR A 41 12.67 2.53 -9.90
CA TYR A 41 11.45 2.29 -10.67
C TYR A 41 10.17 2.67 -9.91
N VAL A 42 10.26 2.90 -8.59
CA VAL A 42 9.12 3.23 -7.74
C VAL A 42 9.42 4.45 -6.88
N ASP A 43 8.38 5.20 -6.51
CA ASP A 43 8.48 6.42 -5.73
C ASP A 43 8.49 6.15 -4.20
N ALA A 44 7.90 5.03 -3.79
CA ALA A 44 7.91 4.55 -2.41
C ALA A 44 7.65 3.03 -2.36
N VAL A 45 8.02 2.39 -1.25
CA VAL A 45 7.91 0.94 -1.07
C VAL A 45 7.11 0.59 0.17
N ASN A 46 6.00 -0.12 -0.01
CA ASN A 46 5.26 -0.74 1.06
C ASN A 46 6.06 -1.85 1.74
N LEU A 47 6.13 -1.80 3.06
CA LEU A 47 6.57 -2.93 3.88
C LEU A 47 5.35 -3.54 4.55
N THR A 48 5.06 -4.79 4.21
CA THR A 48 3.90 -5.47 4.81
C THR A 48 4.12 -5.76 6.28
N ASP A 49 3.04 -5.81 7.07
CA ASP A 49 3.11 -6.10 8.50
C ASP A 49 2.42 -7.44 8.81
N ASN A 50 3.22 -8.51 8.89
CA ASN A 50 2.75 -9.87 9.18
C ASN A 50 1.59 -10.34 8.29
N GLN A 51 1.66 -10.03 6.99
CA GLN A 51 0.67 -10.43 6.00
C GLN A 51 0.27 -11.90 6.12
N ARG A 52 -1.04 -12.19 5.99
CA ARG A 52 -1.65 -13.51 6.19
C ARG A 52 -1.46 -14.09 7.60
N GLY A 53 -1.21 -13.25 8.60
CA GLY A 53 -0.98 -13.69 9.98
C GLY A 53 0.33 -14.46 10.17
N ILE A 54 1.29 -14.28 9.27
CA ILE A 54 2.56 -15.01 9.25
C ILE A 54 3.65 -14.17 9.93
N ALA A 55 4.34 -14.76 10.91
CA ALA A 55 5.43 -14.08 11.63
C ALA A 55 6.61 -13.75 10.70
N ARG A 56 7.01 -12.48 10.69
CA ARG A 56 8.10 -11.93 9.86
C ARG A 56 8.90 -10.87 10.62
N MET A 57 10.01 -10.43 10.04
CA MET A 57 10.62 -9.16 10.42
C MET A 57 9.55 -8.05 10.45
N SER A 58 9.55 -7.21 11.49
CA SER A 58 8.52 -6.18 11.63
C SER A 58 8.59 -5.15 10.50
N SER A 59 7.43 -4.61 10.13
CA SER A 59 7.33 -3.54 9.13
C SER A 59 8.14 -2.30 9.54
N LEU A 60 8.19 -1.96 10.83
CA LEU A 60 9.03 -0.89 11.38
C LEU A 60 10.52 -1.14 11.10
N GLY A 61 11.05 -2.32 11.49
CA GLY A 61 12.45 -2.66 11.29
C GLY A 61 12.85 -2.67 9.81
N GLY A 62 11.99 -3.23 8.96
CA GLY A 62 12.17 -3.20 7.51
C GLY A 62 12.16 -1.78 6.93
N SER A 63 11.27 -0.91 7.41
CA SER A 63 11.16 0.48 6.96
C SER A 63 12.41 1.29 7.31
N VAL A 64 13.01 1.06 8.48
CA VAL A 64 14.28 1.69 8.87
C VAL A 64 15.43 1.23 7.98
N ILE A 65 15.48 -0.06 7.62
CA ILE A 65 16.48 -0.58 6.67
C ILE A 65 16.31 0.08 5.29
N LEU A 66 15.08 0.24 4.80
CA LEU A 66 14.84 0.96 3.54
C LEU A 66 15.28 2.43 3.60
N GLN A 67 14.99 3.13 4.69
CA GLN A 67 15.48 4.50 4.90
C GLN A 67 17.01 4.58 4.81
N GLN A 68 17.73 3.62 5.41
CA GLN A 68 19.19 3.55 5.32
C GLN A 68 19.71 3.29 3.89
N LEU A 69 18.89 2.69 3.03
CA LEU A 69 19.18 2.51 1.61
C LEU A 69 18.77 3.73 0.76
N GLY A 70 18.22 4.78 1.36
CA GLY A 70 17.67 5.93 0.65
C GLY A 70 16.42 5.58 -0.17
N ILE A 71 15.63 4.61 0.28
CA ILE A 71 14.35 4.21 -0.31
C ILE A 71 13.24 4.64 0.64
N GLU A 72 12.26 5.38 0.14
CA GLU A 72 11.16 5.87 0.96
C GLU A 72 10.16 4.75 1.29
N PRO A 73 9.99 4.36 2.57
CA PRO A 73 9.06 3.31 2.94
C PRO A 73 7.64 3.85 3.15
N ILE A 74 6.67 2.96 2.92
CA ILE A 74 5.30 3.04 3.41
C ILE A 74 5.14 1.91 4.42
N MET A 75 5.18 2.24 5.71
CA MET A 75 5.11 1.26 6.78
C MET A 75 3.64 0.83 6.99
N GLN A 76 3.29 -0.40 6.65
CA GLN A 76 1.99 -0.94 7.03
C GLN A 76 1.92 -1.16 8.55
N MET A 77 0.78 -0.83 9.14
CA MET A 77 0.49 -1.01 10.56
C MET A 77 -0.83 -1.76 10.72
N THR A 78 -0.77 -2.96 11.29
CA THR A 78 -1.94 -3.81 11.54
C THR A 78 -2.39 -3.75 13.00
N CYS A 79 -3.70 -3.66 13.22
CA CYS A 79 -4.29 -3.71 14.56
C CYS A 79 -4.42 -5.13 15.13
N GLN A 80 -4.42 -6.16 14.28
CA GLN A 80 -4.71 -7.54 14.67
C GLN A 80 -3.76 -8.08 15.74
N HIS A 81 -2.50 -7.65 15.71
CA HIS A 81 -1.42 -8.20 16.53
C HIS A 81 -0.97 -7.28 17.68
N ARG A 82 -1.48 -6.04 17.77
CA ARG A 82 -0.99 -5.02 18.70
C ARG A 82 -2.14 -4.23 19.32
N ASN A 83 -1.98 -3.82 20.58
CA ASN A 83 -2.93 -2.92 21.24
C ASN A 83 -2.61 -1.45 20.94
N ARG A 84 -3.49 -0.54 21.35
CA ARG A 84 -3.33 0.92 21.16
C ARG A 84 -2.03 1.49 21.72
N ILE A 85 -1.46 0.89 22.77
CA ILE A 85 -0.21 1.37 23.38
C ILE A 85 0.94 1.07 22.43
N ALA A 86 1.06 -0.19 22.00
CA ALA A 86 2.09 -0.63 21.06
C ALA A 86 1.97 0.10 19.71
N LEU A 87 0.75 0.28 19.18
CA LEU A 87 0.52 1.00 17.93
C LEU A 87 0.99 2.46 17.98
N GLN A 88 0.72 3.18 19.07
CA GLN A 88 1.19 4.56 19.23
C GLN A 88 2.71 4.61 19.41
N ALA A 89 3.29 3.67 20.17
CA ALA A 89 4.74 3.58 20.35
C ALA A 89 5.47 3.30 19.02
N ASP A 90 4.94 2.40 18.20
CA ASP A 90 5.48 2.09 16.87
C ASP A 90 5.40 3.31 15.93
N ALA A 91 4.28 4.05 15.94
CA ALA A 91 4.12 5.25 15.12
C ALA A 91 5.12 6.37 15.50
N LEU A 92 5.33 6.58 16.81
CA LEU A 92 6.31 7.57 17.30
C LEU A 92 7.74 7.14 16.95
N SER A 93 8.06 5.85 17.10
CA SER A 93 9.37 5.29 16.72
C SER A 93 9.63 5.42 15.22
N ALA A 94 8.62 5.13 14.39
CA ALA A 94 8.68 5.32 12.94
C ALA A 94 9.04 6.77 12.59
N ALA A 95 8.30 7.74 13.15
CA ALA A 95 8.53 9.16 12.90
C ALA A 95 9.93 9.62 13.33
N ALA A 96 10.39 9.20 14.51
CA ALA A 96 11.71 9.52 15.05
C ALA A 96 12.85 8.95 14.18
N LEU A 97 12.61 7.81 13.55
CA LEU A 97 13.56 7.14 12.65
C LEU A 97 13.42 7.57 11.18
N GLY A 98 12.66 8.64 10.91
CA GLY A 98 12.51 9.21 9.57
C GLY A 98 11.53 8.49 8.66
N VAL A 99 10.72 7.55 9.16
CA VAL A 99 9.62 6.94 8.41
C VAL A 99 8.44 7.89 8.40
N ARG A 100 8.05 8.36 7.21
CA ARG A 100 7.08 9.44 7.02
C ARG A 100 5.78 9.03 6.35
N ASN A 101 5.61 7.77 5.95
CA ASN A 101 4.37 7.26 5.37
C ASN A 101 3.90 6.04 6.17
N LEU A 102 2.69 6.11 6.73
CA LEU A 102 2.09 5.03 7.51
C LEU A 102 0.80 4.57 6.84
N LEU A 103 0.61 3.25 6.66
CA LEU A 103 -0.60 2.68 6.06
C LEU A 103 -1.38 1.87 7.12
N ALA A 104 -2.49 2.42 7.58
CA ALA A 104 -3.28 1.82 8.66
C ALA A 104 -4.27 0.77 8.14
N MET A 105 -4.21 -0.43 8.71
CA MET A 105 -5.06 -1.56 8.35
C MET A 105 -5.47 -2.39 9.57
N THR A 106 -6.57 -3.13 9.44
CA THR A 106 -7.04 -3.99 10.52
C THR A 106 -6.10 -5.20 10.68
N GLY A 107 -5.71 -5.82 9.56
CA GLY A 107 -4.80 -6.98 9.53
C GLY A 107 -5.53 -8.31 9.35
N ASP A 108 -4.76 -9.37 9.18
CA ASP A 108 -5.23 -10.73 8.93
C ASP A 108 -5.27 -11.55 10.21
N HIS A 109 -6.34 -12.32 10.41
CA HIS A 109 -6.48 -13.13 11.62
C HIS A 109 -5.35 -14.18 11.75
N PRO A 110 -4.72 -14.35 12.93
CA PRO A 110 -3.66 -15.35 13.13
C PRO A 110 -4.01 -16.80 12.74
N ARG A 111 -5.30 -17.16 12.74
CA ARG A 111 -5.81 -18.50 12.38
C ARG A 111 -5.47 -18.92 10.95
N ILE A 112 -5.23 -17.97 10.04
CA ILE A 112 -4.84 -18.27 8.66
C ILE A 112 -3.32 -18.29 8.45
N GLY A 113 -2.56 -18.02 9.51
CA GLY A 113 -1.10 -17.90 9.49
C GLY A 113 -0.39 -19.09 10.13
N ASP A 114 0.84 -18.87 10.56
CA ASP A 114 1.72 -19.90 11.15
C ASP A 114 1.62 -19.98 12.68
N HIS A 115 0.83 -19.11 13.31
CA HIS A 115 0.57 -19.10 14.75
C HIS A 115 -0.94 -19.06 15.04
N PRO A 116 -1.72 -20.11 14.69
CA PRO A 116 -3.17 -20.08 14.78
C PRO A 116 -3.71 -19.92 16.22
N GLU A 117 -2.93 -20.35 17.21
CA GLU A 117 -3.24 -20.21 18.65
C GLU A 117 -2.90 -18.83 19.22
N ALA A 118 -2.26 -17.95 18.45
CA ALA A 118 -1.92 -16.62 18.91
C ALA A 118 -3.18 -15.79 19.18
N LYS A 119 -3.16 -15.01 20.26
CA LYS A 119 -4.26 -14.11 20.59
C LYS A 119 -4.46 -13.08 19.50
N ASN A 120 -5.70 -12.97 19.05
CA ASN A 120 -6.13 -11.87 18.22
C ASN A 120 -6.34 -10.63 19.08
N VAL A 121 -5.41 -9.67 19.06
CA VAL A 121 -5.44 -8.51 19.96
C VAL A 121 -6.57 -7.56 19.58
N LEU A 122 -6.57 -7.09 18.33
CA LEU A 122 -7.63 -6.30 17.69
C LEU A 122 -8.29 -5.24 18.60
N ASP A 123 -7.49 -4.56 19.42
CA ASP A 123 -7.97 -3.53 20.37
C ASP A 123 -8.54 -2.30 19.64
N LEU A 124 -8.03 -2.04 18.43
CA LEU A 124 -8.52 -1.02 17.51
C LEU A 124 -8.86 -1.66 16.16
N ASN A 125 -9.75 -1.05 15.40
CA ASN A 125 -9.86 -1.29 13.96
C ASN A 125 -9.10 -0.21 13.16
N SER A 126 -9.00 -0.38 11.84
CA SER A 126 -8.27 0.58 11.00
C SER A 126 -8.83 2.01 11.04
N PHE A 127 -10.13 2.22 11.21
CA PHE A 127 -10.69 3.59 11.35
C PHE A 127 -10.20 4.26 12.63
N GLN A 128 -10.18 3.51 13.73
CA GLN A 128 -9.68 4.01 15.02
C GLN A 128 -8.18 4.24 14.97
N LEU A 129 -7.40 3.37 14.32
CA LEU A 129 -5.97 3.58 14.15
C LEU A 129 -5.67 4.85 13.34
N ILE A 130 -6.38 5.10 12.23
CA ILE A 130 -6.23 6.34 11.46
C ILE A 130 -6.49 7.57 12.36
N ARG A 131 -7.56 7.55 13.16
CA ARG A 131 -7.85 8.64 14.10
C ARG A 131 -6.75 8.82 15.14
N VAL A 132 -6.21 7.73 15.69
CA VAL A 132 -5.09 7.77 16.64
C VAL A 132 -3.86 8.40 15.99
N LEU A 133 -3.48 7.98 14.79
CA LEU A 133 -2.36 8.55 14.05
C LEU A 133 -2.58 10.05 13.80
N ARG A 134 -3.79 10.44 13.38
CA ARG A 134 -4.15 11.86 13.19
C ARG A 134 -4.05 12.64 14.50
N THR A 135 -4.55 12.11 15.62
CA THR A 135 -4.47 12.75 16.95
C THR A 135 -3.01 12.95 17.38
N LEU A 136 -2.16 11.94 17.23
CA LEU A 136 -0.73 12.05 17.55
C LEU A 136 -0.09 13.21 16.77
N ARG A 137 -0.32 13.27 15.46
CA ARG A 137 0.30 14.25 14.56
C ARG A 137 -0.27 15.66 14.73
N ASP A 138 -1.60 15.81 14.73
CA ASP A 138 -2.27 17.10 14.59
C ASP A 138 -2.60 17.75 15.94
N GLN A 139 -2.81 16.93 16.98
CA GLN A 139 -3.14 17.42 18.32
C GLN A 139 -1.98 17.30 19.31
N ALA A 140 -0.85 16.70 18.89
CA ALA A 140 0.33 16.47 19.73
C ALA A 140 -0.02 15.81 21.08
N THR A 141 -0.95 14.86 21.09
CA THR A 141 -1.37 14.12 22.28
C THR A 141 -1.46 12.62 21.97
N PHE A 142 -1.22 11.79 22.98
CA PHE A 142 -1.65 10.39 22.93
C PHE A 142 -3.18 10.30 22.88
N GLN A 143 -3.71 9.14 22.49
CA GLN A 143 -5.15 8.86 22.56
C GLN A 143 -5.74 9.07 23.97
N SER A 144 -4.93 8.97 25.03
CA SER A 144 -5.33 9.26 26.41
C SER A 144 -5.55 10.75 26.70
N GLY A 145 -5.19 11.64 25.78
CA GLY A 145 -5.14 13.09 26.00
C GLY A 145 -3.84 13.58 26.64
N THR A 146 -2.91 12.68 26.99
CA THR A 146 -1.60 13.06 27.52
C THR A 146 -0.77 13.77 26.44
N PRO A 147 -0.19 14.95 26.70
CA PRO A 147 0.57 15.69 25.70
C PRO A 147 1.89 14.99 25.32
N LEU A 148 2.25 15.11 24.05
CA LEU A 148 3.55 14.74 23.51
C LEU A 148 4.51 15.92 23.67
N LYS A 149 5.80 15.62 23.88
CA LYS A 149 6.86 16.65 23.88
C LYS A 149 7.09 17.21 22.48
N GLU A 150 6.94 16.37 21.46
CA GLU A 150 7.08 16.71 20.05
C GLU A 150 6.03 15.94 19.24
N ALA A 151 5.36 16.62 18.32
CA ALA A 151 4.42 15.97 17.40
C ALA A 151 5.18 15.21 16.30
N PRO A 152 4.84 13.94 16.03
CA PRO A 152 5.41 13.20 14.90
C PRO A 152 4.97 13.83 13.57
N ARG A 153 5.72 13.55 12.50
CA ARG A 153 5.38 13.98 11.15
C ARG A 153 5.21 12.74 10.27
N PHE A 154 4.01 12.48 9.77
CA PHE A 154 3.76 11.43 8.80
C PHE A 154 2.53 11.71 7.95
N PHE A 155 2.51 11.12 6.76
CA PHE A 155 1.41 11.07 5.81
C PHE A 155 0.61 9.79 6.06
N ILE A 156 -0.70 9.92 6.28
CA ILE A 156 -1.54 8.82 6.77
C ILE A 156 -2.29 8.19 5.60
N GLY A 157 -2.07 6.90 5.41
CA GLY A 157 -2.71 6.10 4.39
C GLY A 157 -3.69 5.08 4.96
N SER A 158 -4.56 4.61 4.09
CA SER A 158 -5.46 3.50 4.39
C SER A 158 -5.60 2.55 3.20
N VAL A 159 -6.33 1.46 3.42
CA VAL A 159 -6.72 0.53 2.34
C VAL A 159 -8.22 0.58 2.08
N ALA A 160 -8.60 0.33 0.84
CA ALA A 160 -9.99 0.15 0.40
C ALA A 160 -10.11 -1.09 -0.50
N ASN A 161 -11.24 -1.79 -0.45
CA ASN A 161 -11.50 -2.91 -1.35
C ASN A 161 -12.67 -2.58 -2.30
N PRO A 162 -12.40 -2.03 -3.51
CA PRO A 162 -13.45 -1.69 -4.48
C PRO A 162 -14.24 -2.92 -4.94
N ASN A 163 -13.71 -4.13 -4.73
CA ASN A 163 -14.36 -5.38 -5.06
C ASN A 163 -15.43 -5.83 -4.06
N VAL A 164 -15.68 -5.11 -2.96
CA VAL A 164 -16.78 -5.43 -2.03
C VAL A 164 -17.32 -4.21 -1.30
N GLU A 165 -16.50 -3.16 -1.15
CA GLU A 165 -16.83 -1.98 -0.35
C GLU A 165 -17.51 -0.91 -1.21
N ARG A 166 -18.47 -0.21 -0.62
CA ARG A 166 -19.07 1.00 -1.20
C ARG A 166 -18.19 2.22 -0.91
N ALA A 167 -18.31 3.27 -1.74
CA ALA A 167 -17.58 4.53 -1.55
C ALA A 167 -17.79 5.16 -0.15
N ALA A 168 -18.98 5.03 0.45
CA ALA A 168 -19.27 5.51 1.81
C ALA A 168 -18.35 4.91 2.91
N ARG A 169 -17.74 3.74 2.67
CA ARG A 169 -16.75 3.19 3.60
C ARG A 169 -15.41 3.90 3.48
N LEU A 170 -15.03 4.29 2.26
CA LEU A 170 -13.86 5.12 2.01
C LEU A 170 -14.05 6.52 2.59
N GLU A 171 -15.22 7.13 2.42
CA GLU A 171 -15.56 8.42 3.02
C GLU A 171 -15.25 8.43 4.53
N LYS A 172 -15.73 7.42 5.25
CA LYS A 172 -15.43 7.26 6.69
C LYS A 172 -13.94 7.11 7.02
N LYS A 173 -13.12 6.57 6.11
CA LYS A 173 -11.65 6.50 6.27
C LYS A 173 -11.02 7.88 6.09
N ILE A 174 -11.48 8.65 5.12
CA ILE A 174 -11.02 10.02 4.86
C ILE A 174 -11.41 10.94 6.02
N GLU A 175 -12.67 10.88 6.48
CA GLU A 175 -13.14 11.58 7.69
C GLU A 175 -12.34 11.22 8.94
N ALA A 176 -11.84 9.98 9.04
CA ALA A 176 -10.97 9.54 10.12
C ALA A 176 -9.56 10.12 10.03
N GLY A 177 -9.12 10.60 8.86
CA GLY A 177 -7.83 11.24 8.63
C GLY A 177 -6.94 10.58 7.57
N ALA A 178 -7.46 9.65 6.76
CA ALA A 178 -6.68 9.09 5.66
C ALA A 178 -6.53 10.10 4.53
N GLU A 179 -5.30 10.31 4.09
CA GLU A 179 -4.94 11.26 3.02
C GLU A 179 -4.54 10.56 1.72
N PHE A 180 -4.18 9.27 1.79
CA PHE A 180 -4.04 8.41 0.62
C PHE A 180 -4.62 7.02 0.86
N VAL A 181 -4.91 6.32 -0.23
CA VAL A 181 -5.59 5.03 -0.23
C VAL A 181 -4.89 4.11 -1.22
N GLN A 182 -4.58 2.89 -0.79
CA GLN A 182 -4.20 1.81 -1.69
C GLN A 182 -5.34 0.82 -1.80
N THR A 183 -5.79 0.54 -3.02
CA THR A 183 -6.88 -0.41 -3.21
C THR A 183 -6.37 -1.85 -3.11
N GLN A 184 -7.27 -2.77 -2.79
CA GLN A 184 -7.08 -4.20 -3.07
C GLN A 184 -6.88 -4.43 -4.58
N LEU A 185 -6.37 -5.62 -4.95
CA LEU A 185 -6.13 -6.04 -6.34
C LEU A 185 -7.35 -5.77 -7.23
N ILE A 186 -7.14 -5.13 -8.37
CA ILE A 186 -8.18 -4.89 -9.37
C ILE A 186 -7.90 -5.77 -10.58
N PHE A 187 -8.89 -6.59 -10.96
CA PHE A 187 -8.89 -7.33 -12.24
C PHE A 187 -10.14 -7.03 -13.06
N ASP A 188 -11.26 -6.70 -12.39
CA ASP A 188 -12.47 -6.18 -13.03
C ASP A 188 -12.43 -4.64 -13.04
N VAL A 189 -11.91 -4.09 -14.13
CA VAL A 189 -11.80 -2.64 -14.31
C VAL A 189 -13.17 -1.98 -14.47
N GLY A 190 -14.17 -2.68 -15.02
CA GLY A 190 -15.53 -2.16 -15.15
C GLY A 190 -16.15 -1.86 -13.79
N ARG A 191 -16.03 -2.81 -12.86
CA ARG A 191 -16.44 -2.62 -11.46
C ARG A 191 -15.66 -1.50 -10.78
N PHE A 192 -14.34 -1.43 -10.99
CA PHE A 192 -13.52 -0.37 -10.43
C PHE A 192 -13.94 1.02 -10.95
N ARG A 193 -14.27 1.16 -12.25
CA ARG A 193 -14.80 2.40 -12.83
C ARG A 193 -16.10 2.82 -12.17
N GLN A 194 -17.01 1.88 -11.88
CA GLN A 194 -18.25 2.18 -11.15
C GLN A 194 -17.96 2.66 -9.73
N TRP A 195 -17.07 1.98 -9.00
CA TRP A 195 -16.68 2.42 -7.66
C TRP A 195 -16.03 3.81 -7.69
N MET A 196 -15.14 4.07 -8.66
CA MET A 196 -14.54 5.39 -8.85
C MET A 196 -15.57 6.46 -9.24
N ALA A 197 -16.62 6.13 -9.99
CA ALA A 197 -17.70 7.07 -10.29
C ALA A 197 -18.40 7.53 -9.00
N ASP A 198 -18.69 6.61 -8.08
CA ASP A 198 -19.28 6.93 -6.77
C ASP A 198 -18.30 7.77 -5.91
N VAL A 199 -17.02 7.41 -5.91
CA VAL A 199 -15.93 8.17 -5.23
C VAL A 199 -15.81 9.59 -5.80
N ARG A 200 -15.95 9.77 -7.11
CA ARG A 200 -15.93 11.08 -7.76
C ARG A 200 -17.18 11.89 -7.47
N ALA A 201 -18.35 11.28 -7.54
CA ALA A 201 -19.62 11.93 -7.23
C ALA A 201 -19.66 12.48 -5.80
N ALA A 202 -19.00 11.81 -4.85
CA ALA A 202 -18.85 12.26 -3.47
C ALA A 202 -17.62 13.17 -3.23
N GLY A 203 -16.86 13.53 -4.27
CA GLY A 203 -15.68 14.39 -4.15
C GLY A 203 -14.49 13.79 -3.37
N LEU A 204 -14.50 12.48 -3.11
CA LEU A 204 -13.52 11.83 -2.23
C LEU A 204 -12.11 11.78 -2.84
N HIS A 205 -12.00 11.60 -4.16
CA HIS A 205 -10.73 11.63 -4.90
C HIS A 205 -9.99 12.99 -4.85
N GLN A 206 -10.67 14.06 -4.45
CA GLN A 206 -10.07 15.39 -4.23
C GLN A 206 -9.61 15.59 -2.79
N GLN A 207 -10.07 14.74 -1.86
CA GLN A 207 -9.73 14.80 -0.44
C GLN A 207 -8.62 13.82 -0.07
N ALA A 208 -8.50 12.70 -0.79
CA ALA A 208 -7.44 11.72 -0.62
C ALA A 208 -6.99 11.13 -1.96
N TYR A 209 -5.70 10.81 -2.07
CA TYR A 209 -5.12 10.24 -3.28
C TYR A 209 -5.39 8.75 -3.39
N ILE A 210 -5.93 8.29 -4.53
CA ILE A 210 -6.25 6.88 -4.76
C ILE A 210 -5.16 6.22 -5.61
N LEU A 211 -4.54 5.18 -5.06
CA LEU A 211 -3.55 4.33 -5.73
C LEU A 211 -4.18 2.97 -6.04
N ALA A 212 -4.29 2.65 -7.33
CA ALA A 212 -4.93 1.43 -7.79
C ALA A 212 -3.99 0.21 -7.65
N GLY A 213 -4.46 -0.85 -6.99
CA GLY A 213 -3.70 -2.06 -6.72
C GLY A 213 -3.59 -3.00 -7.92
N VAL A 214 -2.37 -3.32 -8.32
CA VAL A 214 -2.04 -4.19 -9.47
C VAL A 214 -1.16 -5.35 -9.00
N MET A 215 -1.56 -6.58 -9.32
CA MET A 215 -0.76 -7.78 -9.04
C MET A 215 -0.12 -8.31 -10.32
N ILE A 216 1.18 -8.63 -10.25
CA ILE A 216 1.88 -9.33 -11.31
C ILE A 216 1.66 -10.84 -11.16
N LEU A 217 0.98 -11.46 -12.13
CA LEU A 217 0.71 -12.89 -12.14
C LEU A 217 1.92 -13.66 -12.67
N ARG A 218 2.57 -14.47 -11.83
CA ARG A 218 3.80 -15.16 -12.26
C ARG A 218 3.56 -16.52 -12.91
N ARG A 219 2.61 -17.29 -12.39
CA ARG A 219 2.39 -18.70 -12.79
C ARG A 219 1.03 -18.85 -13.46
N PRO A 220 0.85 -19.83 -14.38
CA PRO A 220 -0.42 -20.07 -15.06
C PRO A 220 -1.62 -20.21 -14.12
N HIS A 221 -1.43 -20.90 -12.99
CA HIS A 221 -2.48 -21.12 -11.99
C HIS A 221 -2.71 -19.96 -11.01
N SER A 222 -1.88 -18.90 -11.04
CA SER A 222 -2.01 -17.77 -10.11
C SER A 222 -3.36 -17.05 -10.26
N ALA A 223 -3.85 -16.90 -11.49
CA ALA A 223 -5.14 -16.25 -11.75
C ALA A 223 -6.32 -17.04 -11.15
N ILE A 224 -6.31 -18.37 -11.33
CA ILE A 224 -7.31 -19.29 -10.77
C ILE A 224 -7.28 -19.25 -9.24
N TYR A 225 -6.09 -19.35 -8.65
CA TYR A 225 -5.94 -19.30 -7.20
C TYR A 225 -6.52 -18.01 -6.61
N LEU A 226 -6.23 -16.85 -7.22
CA LEU A 226 -6.76 -15.57 -6.78
C LEU A 226 -8.28 -15.47 -6.93
N ARG A 227 -8.84 -15.96 -8.05
CA ARG A 227 -10.30 -16.04 -8.23
C ARG A 227 -10.98 -16.81 -7.10
N ASP A 228 -10.40 -17.95 -6.72
CA ASP A 228 -11.03 -18.88 -5.78
C ASP A 228 -10.81 -18.48 -4.31
N HIS A 229 -9.73 -17.73 -4.00
CA HIS A 229 -9.32 -17.47 -2.62
C HIS A 229 -9.30 -15.98 -2.22
N LEU A 230 -9.39 -15.04 -3.16
CA LEU A 230 -9.38 -13.60 -2.84
C LEU A 230 -10.80 -13.04 -2.77
N PRO A 231 -11.32 -12.67 -1.58
CA PRO A 231 -12.71 -12.29 -1.41
C PRO A 231 -13.17 -11.15 -2.32
N GLY A 232 -14.26 -11.39 -3.04
CA GLY A 232 -14.90 -10.43 -3.93
C GLY A 232 -14.21 -10.20 -5.28
N THR A 233 -13.06 -10.84 -5.52
CA THR A 233 -12.32 -10.66 -6.77
C THR A 233 -13.04 -11.34 -7.91
N LEU A 234 -13.42 -10.56 -8.91
CA LEU A 234 -13.85 -11.08 -10.20
C LEU A 234 -12.63 -11.12 -11.12
N MET A 235 -12.10 -12.33 -11.33
CA MET A 235 -11.00 -12.56 -12.27
C MET A 235 -11.60 -12.78 -13.67
N PRO A 236 -11.30 -11.93 -14.67
CA PRO A 236 -11.78 -12.14 -16.03
C PRO A 236 -11.26 -13.47 -16.59
N GLU A 237 -12.12 -14.22 -17.27
CA GLU A 237 -11.74 -15.49 -17.89
C GLU A 237 -10.62 -15.30 -18.92
N THR A 238 -10.63 -14.16 -19.62
CA THR A 238 -9.58 -13.80 -20.58
C THR A 238 -8.18 -13.71 -19.94
N VAL A 239 -8.08 -13.27 -18.68
CA VAL A 239 -6.81 -13.24 -17.94
C VAL A 239 -6.36 -14.66 -17.59
N ILE A 240 -7.28 -15.54 -17.18
CA ILE A 240 -7.00 -16.95 -16.90
C ILE A 240 -6.51 -17.65 -18.16
N GLU A 241 -7.24 -17.52 -19.27
CA GLU A 241 -6.92 -18.14 -20.55
C GLU A 241 -5.55 -17.68 -21.06
N ARG A 242 -5.25 -16.37 -21.01
CA ARG A 242 -3.93 -15.83 -21.40
C ARG A 242 -2.81 -16.45 -20.56
N MET A 243 -2.97 -16.49 -19.24
CA MET A 243 -1.99 -17.08 -18.34
C MET A 243 -1.80 -18.59 -18.56
N GLN A 244 -2.85 -19.33 -18.91
CA GLN A 244 -2.77 -20.77 -19.19
C GLN A 244 -2.15 -21.10 -20.55
N ARG A 245 -2.37 -20.26 -21.56
CA ARG A 245 -1.90 -20.48 -22.93
C ARG A 245 -0.50 -19.91 -23.19
N ALA A 246 -0.01 -19.04 -22.31
CA ALA A 246 1.31 -18.45 -22.42
C ALA A 246 2.42 -19.51 -22.42
N THR A 247 3.31 -19.42 -23.42
CA THR A 247 4.54 -20.21 -23.45
C THR A 247 5.55 -19.73 -22.40
N ASP A 248 5.57 -18.42 -22.15
CA ASP A 248 6.28 -17.77 -21.05
C ASP A 248 5.28 -17.02 -20.16
N SER A 249 4.85 -17.66 -19.07
CA SER A 249 3.88 -17.07 -18.15
C SER A 249 4.44 -15.88 -17.37
N GLU A 250 5.76 -15.78 -17.17
CA GLU A 250 6.37 -14.65 -16.49
C GLU A 250 6.30 -13.40 -17.38
N ALA A 251 6.62 -13.53 -18.67
CA ALA A 251 6.49 -12.45 -19.64
C ALA A 251 5.02 -12.02 -19.86
N GLU A 252 4.11 -12.98 -19.96
CA GLU A 252 2.68 -12.69 -20.13
C GLU A 252 2.11 -11.96 -18.91
N GLY A 253 2.47 -12.39 -17.69
CA GLY A 253 2.04 -11.75 -16.46
C GLY A 253 2.49 -10.29 -16.32
N ILE A 254 3.70 -9.98 -16.79
CA ILE A 254 4.23 -8.62 -16.86
C ILE A 254 3.43 -7.80 -17.87
N THR A 255 3.13 -8.37 -19.04
CA THR A 255 2.34 -7.71 -20.08
C THR A 255 0.93 -7.38 -19.60
N LEU A 256 0.24 -8.36 -19.01
CA LEU A 256 -1.07 -8.17 -18.40
C LEU A 256 -1.07 -7.07 -17.33
N ALA A 257 -0.05 -7.06 -16.46
CA ALA A 257 0.05 -6.04 -15.43
C ALA A 257 0.30 -4.64 -16.02
N ALA A 258 1.12 -4.52 -17.08
CA ALA A 258 1.38 -3.24 -17.74
C ALA A 258 0.14 -2.71 -18.48
N GLU A 259 -0.60 -3.56 -19.18
CA GLU A 259 -1.89 -3.23 -19.80
C GLU A 259 -2.89 -2.73 -18.73
N LEU A 260 -3.00 -3.45 -17.62
CA LEU A 260 -3.87 -3.09 -16.50
C LEU A 260 -3.47 -1.77 -15.85
N VAL A 261 -2.17 -1.51 -15.67
CA VAL A 261 -1.67 -0.20 -15.17
C VAL A 261 -2.16 0.93 -16.07
N ASN A 262 -2.00 0.81 -17.39
CA ASN A 262 -2.46 1.82 -18.34
C ASN A 262 -3.97 2.02 -18.26
N GLU A 263 -4.74 0.93 -18.17
CA GLU A 263 -6.19 1.00 -18.07
C GLU A 263 -6.64 1.69 -16.77
N LEU A 264 -6.03 1.37 -15.64
CA LEU A 264 -6.37 1.97 -14.34
C LEU A 264 -5.99 3.45 -14.28
N LEU A 265 -4.84 3.83 -14.83
CA LEU A 265 -4.42 5.23 -14.91
C LEU A 265 -5.32 6.06 -15.85
N SER A 266 -6.03 5.43 -16.80
CA SER A 266 -7.05 6.12 -17.61
C SER A 266 -8.31 6.51 -16.83
N VAL A 267 -8.49 5.98 -15.61
CA VAL A 267 -9.66 6.28 -14.78
C VAL A 267 -9.44 7.60 -14.05
N GLU A 268 -10.29 8.59 -14.34
CA GLU A 268 -10.28 9.88 -13.66
C GLU A 268 -10.34 9.71 -12.13
N GLY A 269 -9.45 10.41 -11.43
CA GLY A 269 -9.30 10.39 -9.96
C GLY A 269 -8.29 9.37 -9.44
N VAL A 270 -7.69 8.54 -10.30
CA VAL A 270 -6.56 7.68 -9.93
C VAL A 270 -5.27 8.50 -9.96
N ALA A 271 -4.58 8.58 -8.82
CA ALA A 271 -3.34 9.34 -8.65
C ALA A 271 -2.06 8.50 -8.90
N GLY A 272 -2.22 7.19 -9.06
CA GLY A 272 -1.09 6.28 -9.23
C GLY A 272 -1.47 4.81 -9.08
N VAL A 273 -0.46 3.96 -9.06
CA VAL A 273 -0.61 2.50 -8.93
C VAL A 273 0.25 1.94 -7.81
N HIS A 274 -0.26 0.89 -7.17
CA HIS A 274 0.46 0.09 -6.18
C HIS A 274 0.71 -1.32 -6.76
N ILE A 275 1.96 -1.64 -7.07
CA ILE A 275 2.35 -2.87 -7.77
C ILE A 275 2.86 -3.92 -6.77
N MET A 276 2.18 -5.07 -6.76
CA MET A 276 2.46 -6.23 -5.92
C MET A 276 2.98 -7.38 -6.77
N SER A 277 4.00 -8.10 -6.29
CA SER A 277 4.68 -9.16 -7.07
C SER A 277 4.99 -10.45 -6.29
N VAL A 278 4.55 -10.58 -5.03
CA VAL A 278 4.79 -11.75 -4.14
C VAL A 278 6.24 -12.27 -4.23
N ASP A 279 7.16 -11.60 -3.53
CA ASP A 279 8.60 -11.93 -3.48
C ASP A 279 9.32 -11.96 -4.86
N TRP A 280 8.71 -11.39 -5.91
CA TRP A 280 9.29 -11.30 -7.26
C TRP A 280 9.51 -9.84 -7.68
N THR A 281 10.18 -9.06 -6.82
CA THR A 281 10.33 -7.60 -7.01
C THR A 281 11.04 -7.22 -8.31
N ARG A 282 11.88 -8.10 -8.88
CA ARG A 282 12.52 -7.92 -10.19
C ARG A 282 11.55 -7.84 -11.38
N ALA A 283 10.27 -8.19 -11.21
CA ALA A 283 9.25 -8.01 -12.25
C ALA A 283 8.67 -6.58 -12.28
N ILE A 284 8.69 -5.86 -11.15
CA ILE A 284 8.13 -4.51 -11.06
C ILE A 284 8.79 -3.55 -12.07
N PRO A 285 10.13 -3.50 -12.21
CA PRO A 285 10.78 -2.65 -13.21
C PRO A 285 10.26 -2.86 -14.63
N ARG A 286 10.05 -4.13 -15.02
CA ARG A 286 9.58 -4.51 -16.36
C ARG A 286 8.14 -4.03 -16.61
N VAL A 287 7.28 -4.12 -15.59
CA VAL A 287 5.91 -3.58 -15.68
C VAL A 287 5.93 -2.05 -15.80
N VAL A 288 6.73 -1.37 -14.98
CA VAL A 288 6.84 0.10 -15.00
C VAL A 288 7.38 0.59 -16.36
N GLU A 289 8.40 -0.07 -16.90
CA GLU A 289 8.95 0.22 -18.23
C GLU A 289 7.93 -0.03 -19.34
N GLN A 290 7.28 -1.20 -19.36
CA GLN A 290 6.30 -1.55 -20.39
C GLN A 290 5.02 -0.70 -20.32
N ALA A 291 4.68 -0.18 -19.14
CA ALA A 291 3.60 0.80 -18.95
C ALA A 291 4.01 2.23 -19.33
N GLY A 292 5.23 2.47 -19.80
CA GLY A 292 5.69 3.80 -20.21
C GLY A 292 5.85 4.78 -19.05
N LEU A 293 6.09 4.28 -17.84
CA LEU A 293 6.19 5.09 -16.62
C LEU A 293 7.63 5.51 -16.31
N LEU A 294 8.58 5.26 -17.22
CA LEU A 294 9.98 5.70 -17.14
C LEU A 294 10.30 6.76 -18.20
N PRO A 295 11.23 7.70 -17.93
CA PRO A 295 11.88 7.91 -16.64
C PRO A 295 10.88 8.40 -15.58
N ARG A 296 11.12 8.07 -14.31
CA ARG A 296 10.31 8.62 -13.21
C ARG A 296 10.49 10.15 -13.17
N PRO A 297 9.41 10.93 -12.93
CA PRO A 297 9.53 12.39 -12.89
C PRO A 297 10.47 12.82 -11.75
N PRO A 298 11.13 13.99 -11.85
CA PRO A 298 11.96 14.50 -10.77
C PRO A 298 11.13 14.76 -9.52
N VAL A 299 11.77 14.63 -8.36
CA VAL A 299 11.14 14.92 -7.06
C VAL A 299 10.82 16.42 -6.99
N PRO A 300 9.56 16.80 -6.66
CA PRO A 300 9.22 18.21 -6.45
C PRO A 300 10.06 18.84 -5.34
N SER A 301 10.44 20.11 -5.54
CA SER A 301 11.19 20.89 -4.56
C SER A 301 10.40 21.07 -3.26
N THR A 302 11.10 21.41 -2.18
CA THR A 302 10.46 21.65 -0.87
C THR A 302 9.91 23.07 -0.70
N GLU A 303 10.17 23.98 -1.65
CA GLU A 303 9.91 25.42 -1.49
C GLU A 303 8.60 25.91 -2.11
N GLU A 304 7.91 25.11 -2.90
CA GLU A 304 6.64 25.50 -3.54
C GLU A 304 5.47 24.78 -2.87
N ASN A 305 4.86 25.44 -1.88
CA ASN A 305 3.43 25.41 -1.54
C ASN A 305 3.20 26.16 -0.21
N VAL A 306 3.59 27.44 -0.21
CA VAL A 306 3.05 28.47 0.68
C VAL A 306 2.32 29.46 -0.23
N LEU A 307 1.12 29.09 -0.68
CA LEU A 307 0.10 30.01 -1.18
C LEU A 307 -1.25 29.54 -0.65
#